data_AF-A0A1J0RCW6-F1
#
_entry.id   AF-A0A1J0RCW6-F1
#
_cell.length_a   1.000
_cell.length_b   1.000
_cell.length_c   1.000
_cell.angle_alpha   90.00
_cell.angle_beta   90.00
_cell.angle_gamma   90.00
#
_symmetry.space_group_name_H-M   'P 1'
#
loop_
_entity.id
_entity.type
_entity.pdbx_description
1 polymer ?
#
loop_
_entity_poly.entity_id
_entity_poly.type
_entity_poly.pdbx_seq_one_letter_code
_entity_poly.pdbx_strand_id
1 'polypeptide(L)'
;VIHKCQESLTSDQPKILAAQLAGAELSKAYHLQHQLEKAATKLVLTADGSTQFTASSFTTHTLGAIPKTECTKSDGDDAGVAVTASNAKEEKPMPAFTLTAKLAAKCDRGGSNTCHSSGFTNNGVITLDLTHTRGTVTGTKNQWNSDTQTTPAEIGNPTDLLHDNVTNVNAKLDALKTLTAPAECSKMLRTYTTISGEDKFNKIAIKTLLNKVDNEKTTTTPPSALDIALKEAYGQDGTKYGDNIWSKVDKQDV
;
A
#
# COMPACT_ATOMS: atom_id res chain seq x y z
N VAL A 1 -9.87 -26.37 -16.15
CA VAL A 1 -10.57 -25.34 -15.35
C VAL A 1 -10.24 -25.47 -13.86
N ILE A 2 -10.77 -26.45 -13.09
CA ILE A 2 -10.53 -26.53 -11.62
C ILE A 2 -9.03 -26.58 -11.28
N HIS A 3 -8.30 -27.50 -11.91
CA HIS A 3 -6.87 -27.66 -11.65
C HIS A 3 -6.07 -26.41 -12.03
N LYS A 4 -6.36 -25.83 -13.20
CA LYS A 4 -5.73 -24.58 -13.67
C LYS A 4 -6.04 -23.40 -12.73
N CYS A 5 -7.26 -23.29 -12.23
CA CYS A 5 -7.63 -22.30 -11.22
C CYS A 5 -6.85 -22.51 -9.92
N GLN A 6 -6.71 -23.75 -9.42
CA GLN A 6 -5.92 -24.06 -8.23
C GLN A 6 -4.42 -23.75 -8.41
N GLU A 7 -3.85 -24.10 -9.57
CA GLU A 7 -2.47 -23.78 -9.93
C GLU A 7 -2.25 -22.26 -10.00
N SER A 8 -3.14 -21.54 -10.68
CA SER A 8 -3.09 -20.08 -10.75
C SER A 8 -3.22 -19.43 -9.38
N LEU A 9 -4.15 -19.88 -8.52
CA LEU A 9 -4.28 -19.39 -7.14
C LEU A 9 -2.98 -19.60 -6.35
N THR A 10 -2.38 -20.79 -6.45
CA THR A 10 -1.12 -21.11 -5.76
C THR A 10 0.03 -20.24 -6.27
N SER A 11 0.08 -19.98 -7.57
CA SER A 11 1.10 -19.12 -8.20
C SER A 11 0.93 -17.64 -7.85
N ASP A 12 -0.31 -17.17 -7.71
CA ASP A 12 -0.65 -15.77 -7.49
C ASP A 12 -0.66 -15.37 -6.00
N GLN A 13 -0.91 -16.32 -5.09
CA GLN A 13 -0.94 -16.09 -3.63
C GLN A 13 0.30 -15.34 -3.10
N PRO A 14 1.55 -15.69 -3.47
CA PRO A 14 2.74 -15.00 -2.97
C PRO A 14 2.82 -13.54 -3.45
N LYS A 15 2.31 -13.23 -4.65
CA LYS A 15 2.29 -11.87 -5.18
C LYS A 15 1.33 -10.98 -4.38
N ILE A 16 0.16 -11.53 -4.03
CA ILE A 16 -0.83 -10.85 -3.19
C ILE A 16 -0.23 -10.53 -1.82
N LEU A 17 0.38 -11.53 -1.16
CA LEU A 17 1.02 -11.35 0.14
C LEU A 17 2.16 -10.31 0.09
N ALA A 18 3.00 -10.36 -0.95
CA ALA A 18 4.09 -9.40 -1.12
C ALA A 18 3.58 -7.96 -1.29
N ALA A 19 2.51 -7.76 -2.07
CA ALA A 19 1.89 -6.45 -2.25
C ALA A 19 1.24 -5.93 -0.95
N GLN A 20 0.58 -6.81 -0.18
CA GLN A 20 0.01 -6.45 1.12
C GLN A 20 1.09 -6.01 2.12
N LEU A 21 2.19 -6.75 2.20
CA LEU A 21 3.30 -6.40 3.09
C LEU A 21 3.93 -5.07 2.71
N ALA A 22 4.28 -4.90 1.44
CA ALA A 22 4.86 -3.66 0.94
C ALA A 22 3.90 -2.47 1.18
N GLY A 23 2.60 -2.65 0.92
CA GLY A 23 1.58 -1.63 1.16
C GLY A 23 1.48 -1.24 2.63
N ALA A 24 1.59 -2.21 3.55
CA ALA A 24 1.60 -1.95 4.99
C ALA A 24 2.87 -1.18 5.44
N GLU A 25 4.04 -1.48 4.86
CA GLU A 25 5.28 -0.75 5.13
C GLU A 25 5.18 0.71 4.67
N LEU A 26 4.72 0.93 3.43
CA LEU A 26 4.54 2.28 2.89
C LEU A 26 3.48 3.08 3.65
N SER A 27 2.36 2.44 4.01
CA SER A 27 1.30 3.08 4.80
C SER A 27 1.81 3.56 6.16
N LYS A 28 2.66 2.78 6.84
CA LYS A 28 3.31 3.20 8.09
C LYS A 28 4.24 4.39 7.88
N ALA A 29 5.01 4.41 6.79
CA ALA A 29 5.90 5.52 6.48
C ALA A 29 5.14 6.82 6.20
N TYR A 30 4.05 6.75 5.40
CA TYR A 30 3.15 7.89 5.19
C TYR A 30 2.51 8.39 6.47
N HIS A 31 2.07 7.47 7.33
CA HIS A 31 1.51 7.84 8.61
C HIS A 31 2.52 8.59 9.48
N LEU A 32 3.77 8.10 9.56
CA LEU A 32 4.83 8.78 10.31
C LEU A 32 5.14 10.17 9.75
N GLN A 33 5.22 10.30 8.42
CA GLN A 33 5.42 11.60 7.77
C GLN A 33 4.29 12.58 8.13
N HIS A 34 3.04 12.13 8.10
CA HIS A 34 1.89 12.95 8.50
C HIS A 34 1.94 13.39 9.97
N GLN A 35 2.36 12.52 10.89
CA GLN A 35 2.54 12.90 12.29
C GLN A 35 3.64 13.95 12.45
N LEU A 36 4.76 13.78 11.75
CA LEU A 36 5.90 14.69 11.81
C LEU A 36 5.56 16.08 11.24
N GLU A 37 4.74 16.14 10.19
CA GLU A 37 4.24 17.39 9.62
C GLU A 37 3.32 18.15 10.57
N LYS A 38 2.49 17.41 11.33
CA LYS A 38 1.60 18.00 12.34
C LYS A 38 2.31 18.32 13.65
N ALA A 39 3.45 17.68 13.92
CA ALA A 39 4.23 17.92 15.11
C ALA A 39 4.95 19.27 15.01
N ALA A 40 4.61 20.18 15.92
CA ALA A 40 5.39 21.38 16.20
C ALA A 40 5.97 21.24 17.61
N THR A 41 7.28 20.99 17.68
CA THR A 41 7.97 20.70 18.94
C THR A 41 8.97 21.80 19.28
N LYS A 42 9.12 22.11 20.57
CA LYS A 42 9.87 23.29 20.99
C LYS A 42 10.73 23.00 22.22
N LEU A 43 11.92 23.60 22.24
CA LEU A 43 12.73 23.79 23.44
C LEU A 43 12.80 25.29 23.74
N VAL A 44 12.50 25.68 24.97
CA VAL A 44 12.70 27.05 25.45
C VAL A 44 13.59 27.02 26.68
N LEU A 45 14.66 27.80 26.62
CA LEU A 45 15.55 28.09 27.74
C LEU A 45 15.34 29.54 28.15
N THR A 46 15.04 29.79 29.42
CA THR A 46 14.93 31.13 29.99
C THR A 46 16.00 31.31 31.07
N ALA A 47 16.90 32.28 30.89
CA ALA A 47 17.94 32.61 31.83
C ALA A 47 17.31 33.03 33.16
N ASP A 48 17.84 32.51 34.26
CA ASP A 48 17.40 32.90 35.59
C ASP A 48 17.86 34.34 35.94
N GLY A 49 17.44 34.82 37.11
CA GLY A 49 17.77 36.17 37.59
C GLY A 49 19.26 36.45 37.80
N SER A 50 20.15 35.48 37.51
CA SER A 50 21.61 35.61 37.54
C SER A 50 22.27 35.60 36.15
N THR A 51 21.46 35.73 35.09
CA THR A 51 21.89 35.62 33.67
C THR A 51 22.45 34.25 33.26
N GLN A 52 22.21 33.23 34.09
CA GLN A 52 22.69 31.87 33.89
C GLN A 52 21.56 30.96 33.41
N PHE A 53 21.94 29.89 32.71
CA PHE A 53 21.02 28.78 32.39
C PHE A 53 21.27 27.63 33.35
N THR A 54 20.28 27.33 34.17
CA THR A 54 20.30 26.23 35.14
C THR A 54 19.28 25.18 34.73
N ALA A 55 19.16 24.09 35.49
CA ALA A 55 18.16 23.06 35.20
C ALA A 55 16.71 23.61 35.15
N SER A 56 16.40 24.64 35.95
CA SER A 56 15.10 25.32 35.92
C SER A 56 14.88 26.20 34.69
N SER A 57 15.91 26.50 33.92
CA SER A 57 15.79 27.31 32.71
C SER A 57 15.03 26.61 31.59
N PHE A 58 14.88 25.28 31.62
CA PHE A 58 14.13 24.49 30.62
C PHE A 58 12.61 24.67 30.76
N THR A 59 12.11 25.86 30.46
CA THR A 59 10.70 26.25 30.64
C THR A 59 9.74 25.55 29.68
N THR A 60 10.22 25.15 28.50
CA THR A 60 9.51 24.23 27.58
C THR A 60 10.48 23.19 27.07
N HIS A 61 10.11 21.90 27.08
CA HIS A 61 11.00 20.80 26.66
C HIS A 61 10.22 19.71 25.89
N THR A 62 9.46 20.11 24.87
CA THR A 62 8.68 19.18 24.04
C THR A 62 9.41 18.78 22.76
N LEU A 63 10.67 19.19 22.57
CA LEU A 63 11.46 18.90 21.38
C LEU A 63 11.47 17.38 21.09
N GLY A 64 11.02 16.98 19.89
CA GLY A 64 10.90 15.57 19.51
C GLY A 64 9.67 14.83 20.07
N ALA A 65 8.81 15.48 20.85
CA ALA A 65 7.54 14.90 21.28
C ALA A 65 6.55 14.85 20.11
N ILE A 66 6.45 13.67 19.49
CA ILE A 66 5.49 13.41 18.42
C ILE A 66 4.20 12.92 19.07
N PRO A 67 3.06 13.61 18.89
CA PRO A 67 1.80 13.18 19.48
C PRO A 67 1.41 11.81 18.93
N LYS A 68 0.96 10.92 19.82
CA LYS A 68 0.35 9.65 19.40
C LYS A 68 -1.03 9.98 18.84
N THR A 69 -1.16 9.97 17.52
CA THR A 69 -2.47 10.05 16.87
C THR A 69 -2.74 8.72 16.19
N GLU A 70 -3.88 8.11 16.47
CA GLU A 70 -4.28 6.90 15.76
C GLU A 70 -4.57 7.23 14.29
N CYS A 71 -4.43 6.24 13.41
CA CYS A 71 -5.03 6.32 12.09
C CYS A 71 -6.55 6.35 12.26
N THR A 72 -7.14 7.53 12.33
CA THR A 72 -8.60 7.67 12.27
C THR A 72 -9.03 7.21 10.89
N LYS A 73 -9.80 6.12 10.82
CA LYS A 73 -10.27 5.61 9.54
C LYS A 73 -11.29 6.57 8.93
N SER A 74 -11.11 6.76 7.62
CA SER A 74 -12.07 7.21 6.61
C SER A 74 -12.28 8.72 6.47
N ASP A 75 -11.47 9.32 5.60
CA ASP A 75 -12.03 10.27 4.64
C ASP A 75 -12.75 9.39 3.62
N GLY A 76 -14.03 9.64 3.35
CA GLY A 76 -14.88 8.81 2.48
C GLY A 76 -14.44 8.73 1.01
N ASP A 77 -13.19 8.99 0.68
CA ASP A 77 -12.65 8.96 -0.68
C ASP A 77 -12.58 7.53 -1.25
N ASP A 78 -12.40 6.52 -0.40
CA ASP A 78 -12.53 5.12 -0.80
C ASP A 78 -13.99 4.61 -0.76
N ALA A 79 -14.90 5.37 -0.13
CA ALA A 79 -16.30 5.00 0.00
C ALA A 79 -17.04 5.27 -1.32
N GLY A 80 -17.09 4.25 -2.18
CA GLY A 80 -17.82 4.29 -3.44
C GLY A 80 -17.01 3.88 -4.66
N VAL A 81 -15.69 3.70 -4.52
CA VAL A 81 -14.88 3.11 -5.60
C VAL A 81 -15.03 1.60 -5.55
N ALA A 82 -15.95 1.07 -6.34
CA ALA A 82 -16.00 -0.35 -6.59
C ALA A 82 -14.72 -0.77 -7.32
N VAL A 83 -13.89 -1.61 -6.69
CA VAL A 83 -12.76 -2.23 -7.37
C VAL A 83 -13.32 -3.22 -8.39
N THR A 84 -13.14 -2.91 -9.66
CA THR A 84 -13.50 -3.71 -10.82
C THR A 84 -12.25 -4.24 -11.50
N ALA A 85 -12.40 -5.25 -12.36
CA ALA A 85 -11.27 -5.73 -13.16
C ALA A 85 -10.68 -4.67 -14.11
N SER A 86 -11.45 -3.62 -14.46
CA SER A 86 -10.99 -2.53 -15.32
C SER A 86 -10.15 -1.53 -14.54
N ASN A 87 -10.68 -0.96 -13.46
CA ASN A 87 -9.96 0.07 -12.70
C ASN A 87 -8.79 -0.49 -11.89
N ALA A 88 -8.80 -1.77 -11.50
CA ALA A 88 -7.66 -2.40 -10.84
C ALA A 88 -6.36 -2.37 -11.70
N LYS A 89 -6.49 -2.31 -13.03
CA LYS A 89 -5.35 -2.20 -13.95
C LYS A 89 -4.90 -0.76 -14.17
N GLU A 90 -5.78 0.19 -13.90
CA GLU A 90 -5.58 1.63 -14.10
C GLU A 90 -5.06 2.34 -12.84
N GLU A 91 -4.87 1.59 -11.75
CA GLU A 91 -4.34 2.12 -10.49
C GLU A 91 -3.01 2.85 -10.72
N LYS A 92 -2.98 4.11 -10.26
CA LYS A 92 -1.82 4.99 -10.42
C LYS A 92 -0.71 4.60 -9.44
N PRO A 93 0.57 4.86 -9.81
CA PRO A 93 1.66 4.71 -8.87
C PRO A 93 1.47 5.55 -7.62
N MET A 94 1.82 5.00 -6.47
CA MET A 94 1.88 5.70 -5.20
C MET A 94 2.90 6.84 -5.28
N PRO A 95 2.58 8.05 -4.79
CA PRO A 95 3.44 9.22 -4.93
C PRO A 95 4.59 9.23 -3.91
N ALA A 96 5.81 9.56 -4.35
CA ALA A 96 6.91 9.83 -3.43
C ALA A 96 6.89 11.29 -2.94
N PHE A 97 7.23 11.51 -1.68
CA PHE A 97 7.44 12.83 -1.11
C PHE A 97 8.57 12.84 -0.09
N THR A 98 9.45 13.83 -0.22
CA THR A 98 10.54 14.08 0.72
C THR A 98 10.05 15.01 1.81
N LEU A 99 10.28 14.61 3.07
CA LEU A 99 10.06 15.48 4.21
C LEU A 99 11.36 16.22 4.52
N THR A 100 11.30 17.47 4.94
CA THR A 100 12.46 18.24 5.42
C THR A 100 12.23 18.59 6.87
N ALA A 101 13.12 18.13 7.75
CA ALA A 101 13.20 18.62 9.12
C ALA A 101 13.71 20.06 9.12
N LYS A 102 12.95 20.96 9.74
CA LYS A 102 13.27 22.38 9.89
C LYS A 102 13.55 22.66 11.36
N LEU A 103 14.79 23.02 11.66
CA LEU A 103 15.16 23.60 12.95
C LEU A 103 15.23 25.12 12.81
N ALA A 104 14.42 25.84 13.58
CA ALA A 104 14.44 27.29 13.67
C ALA A 104 14.94 27.70 15.06
N ALA A 105 16.07 28.39 15.10
CA ALA A 105 16.70 28.84 16.34
C ALA A 105 16.54 30.36 16.49
N LYS A 106 16.03 30.79 17.65
CA LYS A 106 15.90 32.20 18.04
C LYS A 106 16.62 32.46 19.33
N CYS A 107 17.08 33.69 19.48
CA CYS A 107 17.74 34.15 20.69
C CYS A 107 17.34 35.59 21.01
N ASP A 108 16.97 35.79 22.26
CA ASP A 108 16.60 37.07 22.86
C ASP A 108 17.45 37.23 24.13
N ARG A 109 18.13 38.37 24.28
CA ARG A 109 19.03 38.60 25.42
C ARG A 109 18.29 38.88 26.74
N GLY A 110 16.99 39.16 26.71
CA GLY A 110 16.16 39.59 27.84
C GLY A 110 15.49 40.95 27.56
N GLY A 111 15.15 41.22 26.30
CA GLY A 111 14.63 42.50 25.78
C GLY A 111 14.77 42.56 24.25
N SER A 112 14.69 43.75 23.64
CA SER A 112 14.77 43.87 22.16
C SER A 112 16.19 43.74 21.56
N ASN A 113 17.03 42.84 22.08
CA ASN A 113 18.42 42.64 21.63
C ASN A 113 18.75 41.18 21.26
N THR A 114 19.69 41.03 20.32
CA THR A 114 20.20 39.75 19.81
C THR A 114 21.37 39.21 20.65
N CYS A 115 21.72 37.94 20.49
CA CYS A 115 22.70 37.25 21.34
C CYS A 115 24.12 37.13 20.78
N HIS A 116 24.41 37.68 19.60
CA HIS A 116 25.67 37.40 18.88
C HIS A 116 26.90 38.16 19.40
N SER A 117 26.72 39.30 20.08
CA SER A 117 27.81 40.22 20.43
C SER A 117 27.90 40.54 21.92
N SER A 118 27.02 39.99 22.76
CA SER A 118 27.02 40.22 24.20
C SER A 118 26.27 39.11 24.96
N GLY A 119 26.63 38.87 26.22
CA GLY A 119 26.00 37.85 27.06
C GLY A 119 24.55 38.17 27.45
N PHE A 120 23.84 37.16 27.96
CA PHE A 120 22.44 37.27 28.38
C PHE A 120 22.24 38.24 29.56
N THR A 121 21.03 38.81 29.65
CA THR A 121 20.52 39.51 30.83
C THR A 121 19.44 38.68 31.50
N ASN A 122 18.88 39.17 32.61
CA ASN A 122 17.74 38.53 33.26
C ASN A 122 16.61 38.34 32.24
N ASN A 123 15.98 37.16 32.27
CA ASN A 123 14.92 36.74 31.35
C ASN A 123 15.36 36.55 29.89
N GLY A 124 16.66 36.43 29.59
CA GLY A 124 17.11 36.02 28.26
C GLY A 124 16.50 34.69 27.81
N VAL A 125 16.14 34.57 26.54
CA VAL A 125 15.43 33.40 25.99
C VAL A 125 16.17 32.81 24.79
N ILE A 126 16.39 31.50 24.80
CA ILE A 126 16.74 30.72 23.60
C ILE A 126 15.54 29.86 23.25
N THR A 127 15.09 29.92 21.99
CA THR A 127 14.00 29.06 21.48
C THR A 127 14.52 28.22 20.32
N LEU A 128 14.29 26.92 20.40
CA LEU A 128 14.50 26.00 19.27
C LEU A 128 13.15 25.40 18.89
N ASP A 129 12.74 25.64 17.65
CA ASP A 129 11.53 25.07 17.04
C ASP A 129 11.92 24.00 16.04
N LEU A 130 11.41 22.77 16.23
CA LEU A 130 11.55 21.69 15.27
C LEU A 130 10.18 21.36 14.67
N THR A 131 10.09 21.56 13.35
CA THR A 131 8.93 21.23 12.52
C THR A 131 9.36 20.42 11.30
N HIS A 132 8.40 19.85 10.58
CA HIS A 132 8.67 19.18 9.31
C HIS A 132 7.78 19.72 8.19
N THR A 133 8.32 19.79 6.98
CA THR A 133 7.62 20.32 5.79
C THR A 133 7.97 19.52 4.53
N ARG A 134 7.07 19.49 3.54
CA ARG A 134 7.32 18.89 2.21
C ARG A 134 8.18 19.78 1.32
N GLY A 135 8.35 21.05 1.69
CA GLY A 135 9.18 22.00 0.96
C GLY A 135 10.67 21.87 1.27
N THR A 136 11.50 22.40 0.39
CA THR A 136 12.91 22.67 0.71
C THR A 136 12.99 23.79 1.74
N VAL A 137 13.91 23.67 2.69
CA VAL A 137 14.20 24.72 3.68
C VAL A 137 15.54 25.34 3.34
N THR A 138 15.53 26.60 2.93
CA THR A 138 16.75 27.38 2.69
C THR A 138 17.40 27.69 4.03
N GLY A 139 18.63 27.22 4.24
CA GLY A 139 19.36 27.49 5.47
C GLY A 139 19.72 28.96 5.61
N THR A 140 19.41 29.57 6.75
CA THR A 140 19.66 30.98 7.05
C THR A 140 20.57 31.17 8.26
N LYS A 141 21.56 30.28 8.43
CA LYS A 141 22.49 30.27 9.58
C LYS A 141 23.12 31.65 9.89
N ASN A 142 23.42 32.45 8.86
CA ASN A 142 23.98 33.79 9.04
C ASN A 142 23.04 34.75 9.78
N GLN A 143 21.73 34.49 9.80
CA GLN A 143 20.78 35.24 10.61
C GLN A 143 21.06 35.10 12.12
N TRP A 144 21.83 34.08 12.52
CA TRP A 144 22.29 33.96 13.90
C TRP A 144 23.13 35.16 14.36
N ASN A 145 23.88 35.76 13.44
CA ASN A 145 24.72 36.92 13.69
C ASN A 145 23.96 38.25 13.59
N SER A 146 22.64 38.22 13.39
CA SER A 146 21.77 39.40 13.24
C SER A 146 20.54 39.27 14.16
N ASP A 147 19.39 39.83 13.75
CA ASP A 147 18.12 39.96 14.48
C ASP A 147 17.40 38.64 14.79
N THR A 148 18.08 37.71 15.44
CA THR A 148 17.57 36.39 15.88
C THR A 148 16.33 36.45 16.78
N GLN A 149 16.09 37.59 17.41
CA GLN A 149 14.90 37.86 18.21
C GLN A 149 13.63 37.96 17.34
N THR A 150 13.73 38.50 16.12
CA THR A 150 12.60 38.68 15.20
C THR A 150 12.60 37.60 14.12
N THR A 151 13.78 37.25 13.62
CA THR A 151 13.97 36.32 12.49
C THR A 151 14.79 35.11 12.92
N PRO A 152 14.24 33.89 12.90
CA PRO A 152 15.00 32.70 13.29
C PRO A 152 16.13 32.39 12.29
N ALA A 153 17.22 31.84 12.81
CA ALA A 153 18.19 31.12 11.98
C ALA A 153 17.63 29.73 11.67
N GLU A 154 17.50 29.40 10.39
CA GLU A 154 16.88 28.15 9.95
C GLU A 154 17.92 27.16 9.44
N ILE A 155 17.72 25.88 9.76
CA ILE A 155 18.49 24.76 9.27
C ILE A 155 17.51 23.72 8.74
N GLY A 156 17.66 23.37 7.46
CA GLY A 156 16.90 22.33 6.78
C GLY A 156 17.72 21.06 6.63
N ASN A 157 17.15 19.91 6.96
CA ASN A 157 17.73 18.60 6.65
C ASN A 157 16.67 17.72 6.01
N PRO A 158 16.90 17.19 4.80
CA PRO A 158 16.00 16.19 4.20
C PRO A 158 15.94 14.94 5.07
N THR A 159 14.72 14.45 5.26
CA THR A 159 14.39 13.22 5.98
C THR A 159 13.73 12.27 4.98
N ASP A 160 14.50 11.28 4.53
CA ASP A 160 13.98 10.22 3.66
C ASP A 160 13.38 9.09 4.51
N LEU A 161 12.07 9.15 4.72
CA LEU A 161 11.31 8.12 5.43
C LEU A 161 10.69 7.08 4.50
N LEU A 162 10.63 7.39 3.21
CA LEU A 162 10.01 6.53 2.20
C LEU A 162 11.02 5.56 1.62
N HIS A 163 12.26 5.99 1.45
CA HIS A 163 13.33 5.20 0.83
C HIS A 163 12.81 4.51 -0.45
N ASP A 164 13.18 3.25 -0.66
CA ASP A 164 12.70 2.43 -1.77
C ASP A 164 11.28 1.88 -1.59
N ASN A 165 10.57 2.20 -0.49
CA ASN A 165 9.24 1.62 -0.21
C ASN A 165 8.21 1.98 -1.29
N VAL A 166 8.26 3.20 -1.83
CA VAL A 166 7.37 3.64 -2.92
C VAL A 166 7.63 2.81 -4.18
N THR A 167 8.89 2.69 -4.59
CA THR A 167 9.30 1.90 -5.74
C THR A 167 8.93 0.42 -5.56
N ASN A 168 9.19 -0.13 -4.38
CA ASN A 168 8.88 -1.52 -4.06
C ASN A 168 7.36 -1.78 -4.12
N VAL A 169 6.53 -0.95 -3.47
CA VAL A 169 5.07 -1.08 -3.53
C VAL A 169 4.56 -0.99 -4.96
N ASN A 170 4.99 0.01 -5.72
CA ASN A 170 4.54 0.18 -7.11
C ASN A 170 4.88 -1.05 -7.96
N ALA A 171 6.09 -1.61 -7.80
CA ALA A 171 6.48 -2.85 -8.48
C ALA A 171 5.61 -4.05 -8.07
N LYS A 172 5.23 -4.17 -6.78
CA LYS A 172 4.34 -5.24 -6.32
C LYS A 172 2.91 -5.06 -6.79
N LEU A 173 2.39 -3.83 -6.80
CA LEU A 173 1.06 -3.51 -7.33
C LEU A 173 0.99 -3.79 -8.84
N ASP A 174 2.03 -3.46 -9.59
CA ASP A 174 2.10 -3.79 -11.02
C ASP A 174 2.11 -5.31 -11.26
N ALA A 175 2.78 -6.09 -10.40
CA ALA A 175 2.72 -7.55 -10.47
C ALA A 175 1.27 -8.08 -10.28
N LEU A 176 0.44 -7.42 -9.47
CA LEU A 176 -0.98 -7.78 -9.30
C LEU A 176 -1.82 -7.53 -10.57
N LYS A 177 -1.38 -6.66 -11.48
CA LYS A 177 -2.07 -6.45 -12.76
C LYS A 177 -1.95 -7.67 -13.69
N THR A 178 -1.01 -8.57 -13.40
CA THR A 178 -0.70 -9.78 -14.19
C THR A 178 -1.24 -11.08 -13.60
N LEU A 179 -2.09 -11.01 -12.55
CA LEU A 179 -2.68 -12.21 -11.96
C LEU A 179 -3.54 -12.95 -12.98
N THR A 180 -3.42 -14.27 -12.96
CA THR A 180 -4.12 -15.18 -13.88
C THR A 180 -5.28 -15.88 -13.21
N ALA A 181 -5.25 -16.03 -11.87
CA ALA A 181 -6.27 -16.73 -11.12
C ALA A 181 -7.68 -16.18 -11.36
N PRO A 182 -7.94 -14.86 -11.41
CA PRO A 182 -9.29 -14.37 -11.69
C PRO A 182 -9.83 -14.85 -13.05
N ALA A 183 -8.99 -14.86 -14.09
CA ALA A 183 -9.38 -15.32 -15.42
C ALA A 183 -9.56 -16.86 -15.48
N GLU A 184 -8.67 -17.62 -14.84
CA GLU A 184 -8.76 -19.09 -14.82
C GLU A 184 -9.89 -19.61 -13.92
N CYS A 185 -10.23 -18.90 -12.84
CA CYS A 185 -11.27 -19.28 -11.90
C CYS A 185 -12.67 -18.78 -12.30
N SER A 186 -12.76 -17.68 -13.07
CA SER A 186 -14.04 -17.21 -13.63
C SER A 186 -14.57 -18.08 -14.77
N LYS A 187 -13.73 -18.98 -15.31
CA LYS A 187 -14.16 -20.04 -16.22
C LYS A 187 -15.21 -20.92 -15.55
N MET A 188 -16.46 -20.79 -15.98
CA MET A 188 -17.60 -21.43 -15.36
C MET A 188 -17.69 -22.93 -15.71
N LEU A 189 -17.66 -23.80 -14.70
CA LEU A 189 -17.79 -25.27 -14.89
C LEU A 189 -19.14 -25.71 -15.48
N ARG A 190 -20.16 -24.84 -15.34
CA ARG A 190 -21.50 -25.04 -15.89
C ARG A 190 -21.60 -24.77 -17.39
N THR A 191 -20.59 -24.13 -17.97
CA THR A 191 -20.58 -23.84 -19.41
C THR A 191 -19.84 -24.94 -20.14
N TYR A 192 -20.54 -25.66 -21.03
CA TYR A 192 -19.95 -26.74 -21.82
C TYR A 192 -18.69 -26.32 -22.59
N THR A 193 -18.73 -25.17 -23.27
CA THR A 193 -17.59 -24.64 -24.05
C THR A 193 -16.36 -24.34 -23.20
N THR A 194 -16.52 -24.17 -21.89
CA THR A 194 -15.43 -23.89 -20.95
C THR A 194 -14.74 -25.15 -20.46
N ILE A 195 -15.42 -26.30 -20.52
CA ILE A 195 -14.92 -27.58 -19.99
C ILE A 195 -14.65 -28.61 -21.10
N SER A 196 -15.31 -28.51 -22.26
CA SER A 196 -15.17 -29.46 -23.37
C SER A 196 -13.77 -29.50 -24.00
N GLY A 197 -13.03 -28.40 -23.91
CA GLY A 197 -11.63 -28.34 -24.35
C GLY A 197 -10.60 -28.86 -23.35
N GLU A 198 -11.02 -29.30 -22.16
CA GLU A 198 -10.09 -29.73 -21.11
C GLU A 198 -9.75 -31.22 -21.21
N ASP A 199 -8.46 -31.56 -21.18
CA ASP A 199 -7.98 -32.95 -21.26
C ASP A 199 -8.65 -33.90 -20.27
N LYS A 200 -8.85 -33.45 -19.02
CA LYS A 200 -9.52 -34.25 -17.98
C LYS A 200 -10.98 -34.52 -18.32
N PHE A 201 -11.68 -33.55 -18.90
CA PHE A 201 -13.05 -33.74 -19.36
C PHE A 201 -13.10 -34.76 -20.49
N ASN A 202 -12.22 -34.65 -21.49
CA ASN A 202 -12.16 -35.59 -22.61
C ASN A 202 -11.82 -37.01 -22.14
N LYS A 203 -10.88 -37.18 -21.21
CA LYS A 203 -10.58 -38.49 -20.61
C LYS A 203 -11.79 -39.09 -19.91
N ILE A 204 -12.46 -38.31 -19.06
CA ILE A 204 -13.66 -38.78 -18.35
C ILE A 204 -14.75 -39.14 -19.34
N ALA A 205 -15.03 -38.29 -20.34
CA ALA A 205 -16.03 -38.54 -21.37
C ALA A 205 -15.74 -39.81 -22.17
N ILE A 206 -14.48 -40.10 -22.53
CA ILE A 206 -14.12 -41.35 -23.18
C ILE A 206 -14.35 -42.55 -22.25
N LYS A 207 -13.98 -42.44 -20.98
CA LYS A 207 -14.17 -43.51 -20.00
C LYS A 207 -15.65 -43.80 -19.75
N THR A 208 -16.47 -42.77 -19.64
CA THR A 208 -17.88 -42.90 -19.24
C THR A 208 -18.84 -43.05 -20.41
N LEU A 209 -18.74 -42.19 -21.44
CA LEU A 209 -19.68 -42.19 -22.57
C LEU A 209 -19.36 -43.29 -23.59
N LEU A 210 -18.08 -43.63 -23.77
CA LEU A 210 -17.65 -44.70 -24.69
C LEU A 210 -17.36 -46.02 -23.96
N ASN A 211 -17.57 -46.08 -22.64
CA ASN A 211 -17.29 -47.25 -21.80
C ASN A 211 -15.84 -47.77 -21.94
N LYS A 212 -14.87 -46.87 -22.13
CA LYS A 212 -13.44 -47.20 -22.25
C LYS A 212 -12.70 -46.88 -20.96
N VAL A 213 -13.08 -47.56 -19.89
CA VAL A 213 -12.73 -47.23 -18.49
C VAL A 213 -11.22 -47.08 -18.24
N ASP A 214 -10.40 -47.87 -18.94
CA ASP A 214 -8.94 -47.86 -18.81
C ASP A 214 -8.22 -46.87 -19.76
N ASN A 215 -8.94 -46.12 -20.58
CA ASN A 215 -8.32 -45.21 -21.54
C ASN A 215 -7.86 -43.92 -20.86
N GLU A 216 -6.54 -43.72 -20.80
CA GLU A 216 -5.91 -42.50 -20.28
C GLU A 216 -5.59 -41.45 -21.35
N LYS A 217 -5.95 -41.70 -22.62
CA LYS A 217 -5.76 -40.78 -23.73
C LYS A 217 -6.88 -39.74 -23.81
N THR A 218 -6.58 -38.59 -24.37
CA THR A 218 -7.54 -37.50 -24.63
C THR A 218 -8.25 -37.63 -25.98
N THR A 219 -7.88 -38.63 -26.79
CA THR A 219 -8.41 -38.87 -28.14
C THR A 219 -8.91 -40.29 -28.30
N THR A 220 -9.71 -40.52 -29.34
CA THR A 220 -10.29 -41.83 -29.67
C THR A 220 -9.85 -42.32 -31.04
N THR A 221 -10.03 -43.62 -31.25
CA THR A 221 -9.99 -44.23 -32.59
C THR A 221 -11.36 -44.85 -32.84
N PRO A 222 -12.11 -44.40 -33.87
CA PRO A 222 -11.82 -43.25 -34.74
C PRO A 222 -11.86 -41.90 -34.00
N PRO A 223 -11.18 -40.84 -34.49
CA PRO A 223 -11.17 -39.52 -33.83
C PRO A 223 -12.56 -38.91 -33.64
N SER A 224 -13.51 -39.21 -34.52
CA SER A 224 -14.89 -38.72 -34.45
C SER A 224 -15.74 -39.36 -33.34
N ALA A 225 -15.32 -40.48 -32.75
CA ALA A 225 -16.13 -41.21 -31.78
C ALA A 225 -16.43 -40.37 -30.52
N LEU A 226 -15.46 -39.60 -30.04
CA LEU A 226 -15.66 -38.70 -28.90
C LEU A 226 -16.67 -37.59 -29.23
N ASP A 227 -16.52 -36.94 -30.38
CA ASP A 227 -17.42 -35.86 -30.83
C ASP A 227 -18.88 -36.32 -30.94
N ILE A 228 -19.10 -37.52 -31.50
CA ILE A 228 -20.43 -38.13 -31.61
C ILE A 228 -21.02 -38.36 -30.20
N ALA A 229 -20.27 -39.00 -29.31
CA ALA A 229 -20.73 -39.30 -27.96
C ALA A 229 -21.01 -38.02 -27.13
N LEU A 230 -20.17 -37.00 -27.28
CA LEU A 230 -20.38 -35.69 -26.64
C LEU A 230 -21.65 -35.01 -27.18
N LYS A 231 -21.88 -35.04 -28.49
CA LYS A 231 -23.09 -34.47 -29.11
C LYS A 231 -24.36 -35.20 -28.68
N GLU A 232 -24.30 -36.52 -28.56
CA GLU A 232 -25.43 -37.33 -28.05
C GLU A 232 -25.72 -37.03 -26.58
N ALA A 233 -24.68 -37.00 -25.74
CA ALA A 233 -24.82 -36.81 -24.30
C ALA A 233 -25.14 -35.37 -23.90
N TYR A 234 -24.56 -34.37 -24.57
CA TYR A 234 -24.61 -32.97 -24.16
C TYR A 234 -25.28 -32.05 -25.19
N GLY A 235 -25.78 -32.60 -26.30
CA GLY A 235 -26.40 -31.83 -27.37
C GLY A 235 -25.37 -31.13 -28.26
N GLN A 236 -25.84 -30.59 -29.40
CA GLN A 236 -25.00 -29.77 -30.26
C GLN A 236 -24.50 -28.56 -29.48
N ASP A 237 -23.19 -28.35 -29.48
CA ASP A 237 -22.50 -27.27 -28.75
C ASP A 237 -22.84 -27.18 -27.25
N GLY A 238 -23.24 -28.31 -26.64
CA GLY A 238 -23.55 -28.35 -25.20
C GLY A 238 -24.95 -27.87 -24.82
N THR A 239 -25.87 -27.76 -25.79
CA THR A 239 -27.27 -27.32 -25.56
C THR A 239 -28.02 -28.09 -24.47
N LYS A 240 -27.60 -29.32 -24.14
CA LYS A 240 -28.18 -30.16 -23.07
C LYS A 240 -27.25 -30.37 -21.88
N TYR A 241 -26.06 -29.75 -21.86
CA TYR A 241 -25.06 -29.96 -20.81
C TYR A 241 -25.56 -29.54 -19.43
N GLY A 242 -26.21 -28.37 -19.34
CA GLY A 242 -26.85 -27.87 -18.12
C GLY A 242 -27.84 -28.86 -17.54
N ASP A 243 -28.78 -29.29 -18.38
CA ASP A 243 -29.85 -30.20 -17.97
C ASP A 243 -29.33 -31.58 -17.59
N ASN A 244 -28.35 -32.12 -18.32
CA ASN A 244 -27.92 -33.50 -18.12
C ASN A 244 -26.91 -33.68 -16.98
N ILE A 245 -26.12 -32.65 -16.67
CA ILE A 245 -25.13 -32.68 -15.58
C ILE A 245 -25.67 -31.98 -14.34
N TRP A 246 -26.15 -30.74 -14.48
CA TRP A 246 -26.40 -29.86 -13.34
C TRP A 246 -27.82 -29.93 -12.82
N SER A 247 -28.83 -30.27 -13.64
CA SER A 247 -30.21 -30.38 -13.12
C SER A 247 -30.37 -31.42 -12.01
N LYS A 248 -29.49 -32.43 -11.95
CA LYS A 248 -29.45 -33.42 -10.87
C LYS A 248 -28.65 -32.94 -9.66
N VAL A 249 -27.54 -32.23 -9.90
CA VAL A 249 -26.72 -31.62 -8.84
C VAL A 249 -27.49 -30.53 -8.12
N ASP A 250 -28.24 -29.70 -8.85
CA ASP A 250 -29.02 -28.58 -8.31
C ASP A 250 -30.30 -29.02 -7.60
N LYS A 251 -30.78 -30.24 -7.89
CA LYS A 251 -31.95 -30.85 -7.23
C LYS A 251 -31.55 -31.78 -6.08
N GLN A 252 -30.26 -32.00 -5.86
CA GLN A 252 -29.78 -32.58 -4.62
C GLN A 252 -29.68 -31.44 -3.61
N ASP A 253 -30.74 -31.26 -2.82
CA ASP A 253 -30.65 -30.48 -1.58
C ASP A 253 -29.53 -31.09 -0.73
N VAL A 254 -28.45 -30.33 -0.54
CA VAL A 254 -27.41 -30.55 0.47
C VAL A 254 -27.57 -29.48 1.53
#